data_AF-A0A4Z0Y8N3-F1
#
_entry.id   AF-A0A4Z0Y8N3-F1
#
_cell.length_a   1.000
_cell.length_b   1.000
_cell.length_c   1.000
_cell.angle_alpha   90.00
_cell.angle_beta   90.00
_cell.angle_gamma   90.00
#
_symmetry.space_group_name_H-M   'P 1'
#
loop_
_entity.id
_entity.type
_entity.pdbx_description
1 polymer ?
#
loop_
_entity_poly.entity_id
_entity_poly.type
_entity_poly.pdbx_seq_one_letter_code
_entity_poly.pdbx_strand_id
1 'polypeptide(L)'
;MLSKILLLIGITMMYSTPLVFGALGGVISERSGVVNIGIEGMMTVGAFAAAAVSYFTGNPWLGLLAAGAAGGAIALLHAIASVTFKADQTISGIAINFIGPGLALFFCRLMFSKATMTPPAKTLPKIFGEDFFQGSPAGNLNVDVTVVLALVCAAVMWYFLYKTKWGLRVLSVGEHPAAADTLGINVSRTRYLCVLVSGVLAGFGGASMTLAIISQFTPTAISGQGFIALAAVIFGKWTPFGAYGACLLFGFAQALTIVLGGGDYAVPSQILAMLPYVLTIIVLIFFVGRSVAPKADGVPYEKGQR
;
A
#
# COMPACT_ATOMS: atom_id res chain seq x y z
N MET A 1 8.93 -24.09 20.09
CA MET A 1 9.85 -23.21 19.32
C MET A 1 9.40 -23.05 17.88
N LEU A 2 9.20 -24.15 17.13
CA LEU A 2 8.74 -24.11 15.73
C LEU A 2 7.40 -23.37 15.55
N SER A 3 6.42 -23.59 16.42
CA SER A 3 5.13 -22.88 16.38
C SER A 3 5.26 -21.35 16.48
N LYS A 4 6.14 -20.85 17.36
CA LYS A 4 6.40 -19.41 17.52
C LYS A 4 7.08 -18.82 16.27
N ILE A 5 7.97 -19.56 15.63
CA ILE A 5 8.63 -19.15 14.38
C ILE A 5 7.61 -19.08 13.24
N LEU A 6 6.77 -20.11 13.11
CA LEU A 6 5.73 -20.15 12.08
C LEU A 6 4.67 -19.05 12.27
N LEU A 7 4.30 -18.76 13.52
CA LEU A 7 3.45 -17.63 13.86
C LEU A 7 4.10 -16.29 13.46
N LEU A 8 5.38 -16.10 13.79
CA LEU A 8 6.13 -14.90 13.43
C LEU A 8 6.15 -14.68 11.92
N ILE A 9 6.40 -15.74 11.14
CA ILE A 9 6.39 -15.70 9.68
C ILE A 9 4.98 -15.36 9.15
N GLY A 10 3.93 -16.00 9.70
CA GLY A 10 2.55 -15.74 9.31
C GLY A 10 2.15 -14.28 9.51
N ILE A 11 2.42 -13.73 10.71
CA ILE A 11 2.13 -12.32 11.03
C ILE A 11 2.97 -11.38 10.16
N THR A 12 4.23 -11.72 9.89
CA THR A 12 5.10 -10.92 9.00
C THR A 12 4.50 -10.78 7.60
N MET A 13 4.03 -11.89 7.02
CA MET A 13 3.40 -11.88 5.69
C MET A 13 2.07 -11.11 5.70
N MET A 14 1.25 -11.33 6.73
CA MET A 14 -0.05 -10.66 6.88
C MET A 14 0.10 -9.14 6.99
N TYR A 15 0.99 -8.63 7.86
CA TYR A 15 1.17 -7.19 8.08
C TYR A 15 2.02 -6.50 7.01
N SER A 16 2.87 -7.23 6.28
CA SER A 16 3.59 -6.65 5.13
C SER A 16 2.70 -6.45 3.91
N THR A 17 1.65 -7.25 3.74
CA THR A 17 0.80 -7.25 2.54
C THR A 17 0.13 -5.90 2.24
N PRO A 18 -0.53 -5.23 3.21
CA PRO A 18 -1.05 -3.87 3.01
C PRO A 18 0.02 -2.87 2.56
N LEU A 19 1.22 -2.97 3.14
CA LEU A 19 2.36 -2.12 2.83
C LEU A 19 2.84 -2.36 1.41
N VAL A 20 2.95 -3.63 0.99
CA VAL A 20 3.36 -4.01 -0.37
C VAL A 20 2.45 -3.37 -1.40
N PHE A 21 1.14 -3.46 -1.23
CA PHE A 21 0.20 -2.86 -2.18
C PHE A 21 0.35 -1.33 -2.25
N GLY A 22 0.44 -0.65 -1.10
CA GLY A 22 0.73 0.78 -1.07
C GLY A 22 2.06 1.14 -1.73
N ALA A 23 3.12 0.39 -1.44
CA ALA A 23 4.48 0.66 -1.92
C ALA A 23 4.61 0.39 -3.42
N LEU A 24 4.00 -0.68 -3.94
CA LEU A 24 3.91 -0.92 -5.38
C LEU A 24 3.14 0.23 -6.07
N GLY A 25 2.08 0.73 -5.42
CA GLY A 25 1.39 1.94 -5.87
C GLY A 25 2.31 3.17 -5.94
N GLY A 26 3.12 3.40 -4.91
CA GLY A 26 4.12 4.48 -4.92
C GLY A 26 5.17 4.28 -6.02
N VAL A 27 5.73 3.07 -6.16
CA VAL A 27 6.71 2.72 -7.19
C VAL A 27 6.21 3.10 -8.59
N ILE A 28 5.01 2.68 -8.98
CA ILE A 28 4.51 2.96 -10.34
C ILE A 28 4.24 4.46 -10.56
N SER A 29 3.74 5.16 -9.55
CA SER A 29 3.46 6.61 -9.63
C SER A 29 4.75 7.42 -9.77
N GLU A 30 5.72 7.19 -8.87
CA GLU A 30 6.98 7.92 -8.81
C GLU A 30 7.90 7.57 -9.98
N ARG A 31 7.84 6.32 -10.48
CA ARG A 31 8.52 5.96 -11.73
C ARG A 31 7.99 6.69 -12.95
N SER A 32 6.78 7.27 -12.89
CA SER A 32 6.25 8.17 -13.92
C SER A 32 6.56 9.66 -13.66
N GLY A 33 7.19 9.98 -12.54
CA GLY A 33 7.52 11.34 -12.10
C GLY A 33 6.37 12.05 -11.36
N VAL A 34 5.48 11.29 -10.71
CA VAL A 34 4.45 11.84 -9.83
C VAL A 34 4.55 11.21 -8.45
N VAL A 35 5.03 11.98 -7.48
CA VAL A 35 5.04 11.67 -6.06
C VAL A 35 3.61 11.51 -5.56
N ASN A 36 3.35 10.40 -4.85
CA ASN A 36 2.05 10.12 -4.29
C ASN A 36 2.13 9.94 -2.77
N ILE A 37 2.28 11.06 -2.05
CA ILE A 37 2.19 11.06 -0.58
C ILE A 37 0.75 10.73 -0.11
N GLY A 38 -0.25 10.87 -0.98
CA GLY A 38 -1.67 10.62 -0.72
C GLY A 38 -2.07 9.14 -0.52
N ILE A 39 -1.12 8.20 -0.54
CA ILE A 39 -1.37 6.76 -0.41
C ILE A 39 -2.12 6.43 0.89
N GLU A 40 -1.81 7.08 2.00
CA GLU A 40 -2.49 6.89 3.29
C GLU A 40 -4.00 7.17 3.19
N GLY A 41 -4.37 8.30 2.59
CA GLY A 41 -5.77 8.67 2.35
C GLY A 41 -6.49 7.69 1.41
N MET A 42 -5.82 7.28 0.33
CA MET A 42 -6.36 6.31 -0.63
C MET A 42 -6.57 4.93 0.00
N MET A 43 -5.62 4.46 0.82
CA MET A 43 -5.75 3.24 1.61
C MET A 43 -6.93 3.33 2.58
N THR A 44 -7.10 4.48 3.25
CA THR A 44 -8.18 4.66 4.23
C THR A 44 -9.56 4.59 3.59
N VAL A 45 -9.74 5.24 2.44
CA VAL A 45 -11.01 5.17 1.68
C VAL A 45 -11.23 3.76 1.13
N GLY A 46 -10.19 3.10 0.64
CA GLY A 46 -10.25 1.71 0.19
C GLY A 46 -10.65 0.74 1.30
N ALA A 47 -10.08 0.90 2.49
CA ALA A 47 -10.41 0.11 3.68
C ALA A 47 -11.91 0.20 4.04
N PHE A 48 -12.47 1.42 4.05
CA PHE A 48 -13.90 1.61 4.28
C PHE A 48 -14.75 0.96 3.18
N ALA A 49 -14.43 1.24 1.91
CA ALA A 49 -15.18 0.70 0.77
C ALA A 49 -15.19 -0.83 0.76
N ALA A 50 -14.05 -1.46 1.06
CA ALA A 50 -13.94 -2.91 1.17
C ALA A 50 -14.86 -3.48 2.26
N ALA A 51 -14.78 -2.94 3.48
CA ALA A 51 -15.59 -3.41 4.60
C ALA A 51 -17.09 -3.22 4.35
N ALA A 52 -17.48 -2.03 3.87
CA ALA A 52 -18.88 -1.71 3.59
C ALA A 52 -19.47 -2.62 2.50
N VAL A 53 -18.77 -2.76 1.36
CA VAL A 53 -19.27 -3.60 0.25
C VAL A 53 -19.27 -5.08 0.62
N SER A 54 -18.25 -5.58 1.32
CA SER A 54 -18.24 -6.96 1.80
C SER A 54 -19.39 -7.22 2.79
N TYR A 55 -19.71 -6.26 3.66
CA TYR A 55 -20.84 -6.36 4.58
C TYR A 55 -22.19 -6.45 3.85
N PHE A 56 -22.47 -5.51 2.93
CA PHE A 56 -23.77 -5.49 2.24
C PHE A 56 -23.97 -6.63 1.24
N THR A 57 -22.89 -7.07 0.57
CA THR A 57 -22.98 -8.12 -0.46
C THR A 57 -22.72 -9.52 0.09
N GLY A 58 -22.11 -9.64 1.27
CA GLY A 58 -21.59 -10.89 1.78
C GLY A 58 -20.42 -11.46 0.96
N ASN A 59 -19.83 -10.69 0.04
CA ASN A 59 -18.77 -11.14 -0.85
C ASN A 59 -17.48 -10.29 -0.70
N PRO A 60 -16.40 -10.85 -0.10
CA PRO A 60 -15.15 -10.13 0.13
C PRO A 60 -14.42 -9.75 -1.15
N TRP A 61 -14.63 -10.47 -2.26
CA TRP A 61 -14.01 -10.16 -3.55
C TRP A 61 -14.60 -8.89 -4.18
N LEU A 62 -15.91 -8.68 -4.04
CA LEU A 62 -16.55 -7.43 -4.42
C LEU A 62 -16.06 -6.29 -3.53
N GLY A 63 -15.83 -6.55 -2.24
CA GLY A 63 -15.16 -5.61 -1.34
C GLY A 63 -13.77 -5.20 -1.83
N LEU A 64 -12.92 -6.17 -2.21
CA LEU A 64 -11.59 -5.90 -2.75
C LEU A 64 -11.64 -5.03 -4.02
N LEU A 65 -12.52 -5.37 -4.98
CA LEU A 65 -12.69 -4.60 -6.21
C LEU A 65 -13.20 -3.18 -5.94
N ALA A 66 -14.17 -3.02 -5.03
CA ALA A 66 -14.69 -1.72 -4.63
C ALA A 66 -13.63 -0.85 -3.97
N ALA A 67 -12.74 -1.44 -3.17
CA ALA A 67 -11.62 -0.72 -2.57
C ALA A 67 -10.62 -0.20 -3.60
N GLY A 68 -10.28 -1.02 -4.60
CA GLY A 68 -9.46 -0.58 -5.73
C GLY A 68 -10.10 0.56 -6.50
N ALA A 69 -11.40 0.44 -6.82
CA ALA A 69 -12.15 1.51 -7.50
C ALA A 69 -12.20 2.81 -6.69
N ALA A 70 -12.46 2.72 -5.38
CA ALA A 70 -12.51 3.88 -4.50
C ALA A 70 -11.14 4.55 -4.35
N GLY A 71 -10.07 3.77 -4.15
CA GLY A 71 -8.70 4.29 -4.12
C GLY A 71 -8.29 4.94 -5.44
N GLY A 72 -8.65 4.33 -6.58
CA GLY A 72 -8.46 4.90 -7.91
C GLY A 72 -9.22 6.21 -8.12
N ALA A 73 -10.45 6.31 -7.62
CA ALA A 73 -11.25 7.55 -7.70
C ALA A 73 -10.61 8.69 -6.90
N ILE A 74 -10.07 8.41 -5.70
CA ILE A 74 -9.32 9.41 -4.93
C ILE A 74 -8.01 9.78 -5.63
N ALA A 75 -7.31 8.81 -6.22
CA ALA A 75 -6.11 9.09 -7.00
C ALA A 75 -6.37 9.90 -8.27
N LEU A 76 -7.57 9.84 -8.84
CA LEU A 76 -7.94 10.72 -9.95
C LEU A 76 -7.89 12.19 -9.53
N LEU A 77 -8.31 12.53 -8.31
CA LEU A 77 -8.19 13.89 -7.77
C LEU A 77 -6.73 14.31 -7.69
N HIS A 78 -5.86 13.40 -7.23
CA HIS A 78 -4.40 13.63 -7.20
C HIS A 78 -3.84 13.90 -8.60
N ALA A 79 -4.20 13.05 -9.56
CA ALA A 79 -3.73 13.15 -10.93
C ALA A 79 -4.22 14.46 -11.59
N ILE A 80 -5.46 14.88 -11.33
CA ILE A 80 -5.98 16.16 -11.82
C ILE A 80 -5.19 17.34 -11.27
N ALA A 81 -4.97 17.37 -9.95
CA ALA A 81 -4.20 18.43 -9.31
C ALA A 81 -2.75 18.46 -9.83
N SER A 82 -2.06 17.33 -9.80
CA SER A 82 -0.63 17.24 -10.10
C SER A 82 -0.29 17.29 -11.59
N VAL A 83 -1.11 16.70 -12.46
CA VAL A 83 -0.80 16.57 -13.90
C VAL A 83 -1.48 17.64 -14.74
N THR A 84 -2.76 17.94 -14.49
CA THR A 84 -3.49 18.97 -15.28
C THR A 84 -3.25 20.37 -14.73
N PHE A 85 -3.43 20.55 -13.42
CA PHE A 85 -3.21 21.87 -12.80
C PHE A 85 -1.77 22.13 -12.39
N LYS A 86 -0.88 21.13 -12.55
CA LYS A 86 0.56 21.24 -12.23
C LYS A 86 0.81 21.70 -10.79
N ALA A 87 -0.12 21.38 -9.88
CA ALA A 87 0.01 21.70 -8.48
C ALA A 87 1.16 20.90 -7.86
N ASP A 88 1.69 21.43 -6.75
CA ASP A 88 2.66 20.71 -5.96
C ASP A 88 2.09 19.35 -5.50
N GLN A 89 2.84 18.30 -5.79
CA GLN A 89 2.43 16.91 -5.59
C GLN A 89 2.42 16.54 -4.09
N THR A 90 3.24 17.22 -3.29
CA THR A 90 3.26 17.07 -1.84
C THR A 90 2.02 17.72 -1.23
N ILE A 91 1.67 18.93 -1.64
CA ILE A 91 0.47 19.64 -1.14
C ILE A 91 -0.81 18.85 -1.49
N SER A 92 -0.95 18.41 -2.74
CA SER A 92 -2.11 17.61 -3.17
C SER A 92 -2.17 16.26 -2.46
N GLY A 93 -1.04 15.57 -2.28
CA GLY A 93 -0.98 14.32 -1.52
C GLY A 93 -1.36 14.50 -0.05
N ILE A 94 -0.87 15.55 0.61
CA ILE A 94 -1.24 15.88 1.99
C ILE A 94 -2.73 16.19 2.10
N ALA A 95 -3.30 16.95 1.16
CA ALA A 95 -4.73 17.22 1.12
C ALA A 95 -5.56 15.92 1.04
N ILE A 96 -5.14 14.96 0.21
CA ILE A 96 -5.77 13.63 0.11
C ILE A 96 -5.68 12.87 1.43
N ASN A 97 -4.56 12.96 2.15
CA ASN A 97 -4.41 12.30 3.46
C ASN A 97 -5.32 12.89 4.53
N PHE A 98 -5.74 14.15 4.41
CA PHE A 98 -6.78 14.72 5.28
C PHE A 98 -8.19 14.35 4.84
N ILE A 99 -8.45 14.40 3.53
CA ILE A 99 -9.77 14.13 2.95
C ILE A 99 -10.15 12.64 3.12
N GLY A 100 -9.21 11.72 2.91
CA GLY A 100 -9.47 10.28 2.91
C GLY A 100 -10.13 9.77 4.20
N PRO A 101 -9.50 9.95 5.38
CA PRO A 101 -10.09 9.60 6.66
C PRO A 101 -11.41 10.31 6.94
N GLY A 102 -11.52 11.60 6.56
CA GLY A 102 -12.76 12.38 6.71
C GLY A 102 -13.92 11.79 5.90
N LEU A 103 -13.69 11.46 4.63
CA LEU A 103 -14.68 10.82 3.76
C LEU A 103 -15.05 9.42 4.24
N ALA A 104 -14.07 8.59 4.58
CA ALA A 104 -14.30 7.25 5.08
C ALA A 104 -15.18 7.26 6.35
N LEU A 105 -14.87 8.14 7.31
CA LEU A 105 -15.65 8.30 8.53
C LEU A 105 -17.05 8.87 8.26
N PHE A 106 -17.16 9.87 7.38
CA PHE A 106 -18.43 10.47 6.99
C PHE A 106 -19.38 9.42 6.40
N PHE A 107 -18.92 8.66 5.40
CA PHE A 107 -19.74 7.62 4.77
C PHE A 107 -20.03 6.47 5.74
N CYS A 108 -19.10 6.10 6.61
CA CYS A 108 -19.37 5.12 7.66
C CYS A 108 -20.55 5.55 8.55
N ARG A 109 -20.54 6.79 9.02
CA ARG A 109 -21.63 7.33 9.84
C ARG A 109 -22.95 7.41 9.07
N LEU A 110 -22.88 7.75 7.77
CA LEU A 110 -24.06 7.84 6.91
C LEU A 110 -24.72 6.48 6.69
N MET A 111 -23.92 5.43 6.47
CA MET A 111 -24.41 4.10 6.10
C MET A 111 -24.73 3.20 7.30
N PHE A 112 -24.07 3.40 8.44
CA PHE A 112 -24.15 2.51 9.61
C PHE A 112 -24.73 3.21 10.84
N SER A 113 -25.83 3.95 10.67
CA SER A 113 -26.59 4.56 11.79
C SER A 113 -25.74 5.40 12.75
N LYS A 114 -24.87 6.27 12.21
CA LYS A 114 -23.90 7.11 12.95
C LYS A 114 -22.78 6.35 13.66
N ALA A 115 -22.61 5.05 13.40
CA ALA A 115 -21.45 4.30 13.88
C ALA A 115 -20.14 4.83 13.26
N THR A 116 -19.07 4.78 14.05
CA THR A 116 -17.71 5.14 13.60
C THR A 116 -16.97 3.94 13.01
N MET A 117 -17.55 2.75 13.10
CA MET A 117 -16.98 1.48 12.67
C MET A 117 -18.07 0.72 11.91
N THR A 118 -17.67 -0.06 10.91
CA THR A 118 -18.61 -0.97 10.24
C THR A 118 -18.84 -2.19 11.13
N PRO A 119 -19.99 -2.87 11.02
CA PRO A 119 -20.11 -4.22 11.55
C PRO A 119 -19.06 -5.16 10.93
N PRO A 120 -18.76 -6.30 11.58
CA PRO A 120 -17.90 -7.32 11.01
C PRO A 120 -18.42 -7.80 9.65
N ALA A 121 -17.53 -7.84 8.66
CA ALA A 121 -17.81 -8.28 7.31
C ALA A 121 -17.12 -9.63 7.04
N LYS A 122 -17.54 -10.31 5.96
CA LYS A 122 -16.88 -11.53 5.51
C LYS A 122 -15.45 -11.19 5.06
N THR A 123 -14.49 -11.99 5.49
CA THR A 123 -13.06 -11.85 5.16
C THR A 123 -12.69 -12.60 3.89
N LEU A 124 -11.55 -12.22 3.30
CA LEU A 124 -10.97 -12.98 2.19
C LEU A 124 -10.53 -14.37 2.68
N PRO A 125 -10.62 -15.39 1.81
CA PRO A 125 -10.25 -16.75 2.20
C PRO A 125 -8.74 -16.87 2.46
N LYS A 126 -8.39 -17.83 3.33
CA LYS A 126 -7.02 -18.27 3.57
C LYS A 126 -6.56 -19.21 2.47
N ILE A 127 -5.27 -19.23 2.15
CA ILE A 127 -4.71 -20.03 1.05
C ILE A 127 -4.94 -21.52 1.23
N PHE A 128 -4.72 -22.02 2.45
CA PHE A 128 -4.86 -23.44 2.76
C PHE A 128 -6.26 -23.78 3.30
N GLY A 129 -7.18 -22.82 3.42
CA GLY A 129 -8.45 -23.02 4.13
C GLY A 129 -8.28 -23.02 5.66
N GLU A 130 -9.39 -22.87 6.38
CA GLU A 130 -9.36 -22.74 7.85
C GLU A 130 -9.06 -24.07 8.58
N ASP A 131 -9.35 -25.21 7.94
CA ASP A 131 -9.27 -26.53 8.56
C ASP A 131 -8.01 -27.34 8.20
N PHE A 132 -7.27 -26.95 7.16
CA PHE A 132 -6.25 -27.80 6.53
C PHE A 132 -5.03 -28.10 7.41
N PHE A 133 -4.71 -27.22 8.35
CA PHE A 133 -3.59 -27.41 9.27
C PHE A 133 -4.01 -27.54 10.74
N GLN A 134 -5.30 -27.78 11.02
CA GLN A 134 -5.78 -27.94 12.39
C GLN A 134 -4.99 -29.04 13.13
N GLY A 135 -4.51 -28.70 14.34
CA GLY A 135 -3.72 -29.61 15.19
C GLY A 135 -2.22 -29.70 14.87
N SER A 136 -1.72 -29.05 13.82
CA SER A 136 -0.29 -29.02 13.46
C SER A 136 0.36 -27.66 13.79
N PRO A 137 1.69 -27.59 14.04
CA PRO A 137 2.40 -26.31 14.17
C PRO A 137 2.24 -25.39 12.95
N ALA A 138 1.95 -25.96 11.77
CA ALA A 138 1.68 -25.25 10.52
C ALA A 138 0.33 -24.52 10.51
N GLY A 139 -0.58 -24.79 11.45
CA GLY A 139 -1.82 -24.00 11.62
C GLY A 139 -1.57 -22.55 11.99
N ASN A 140 -0.37 -22.24 12.51
CA ASN A 140 0.05 -20.87 12.79
C ASN A 140 0.47 -20.09 11.52
N LEU A 141 0.66 -20.75 10.37
CA LEU A 141 0.82 -20.11 9.06
C LEU A 141 -0.56 -19.67 8.55
N ASN A 142 -1.09 -18.63 9.17
CA ASN A 142 -2.37 -18.02 8.82
C ASN A 142 -2.19 -17.04 7.64
N VAL A 143 -1.96 -17.58 6.45
CA VAL A 143 -1.63 -16.78 5.24
C VAL A 143 -2.89 -16.55 4.39
N ASP A 144 -3.30 -15.29 4.26
CA ASP A 144 -4.42 -14.88 3.43
C ASP A 144 -4.06 -14.86 1.94
N VAL A 145 -5.07 -15.02 1.08
CA VAL A 145 -4.88 -14.96 -0.37
C VAL A 145 -4.32 -13.61 -0.83
N THR A 146 -4.50 -12.54 -0.06
CA THR A 146 -3.92 -11.22 -0.31
C THR A 146 -2.39 -11.24 -0.37
N VAL A 147 -1.72 -12.13 0.38
CA VAL A 147 -0.26 -12.29 0.36
C VAL A 147 0.20 -12.78 -1.01
N VAL A 148 -0.49 -13.77 -1.57
CA VAL A 148 -0.20 -14.29 -2.92
C VAL A 148 -0.51 -13.23 -3.97
N LEU A 149 -1.63 -12.52 -3.83
CA LEU A 149 -1.96 -11.42 -4.74
C LEU A 149 -0.89 -10.33 -4.71
N ALA A 150 -0.38 -9.96 -3.54
CA ALA A 150 0.68 -8.96 -3.41
C ALA A 150 2.00 -9.41 -4.08
N LEU A 151 2.39 -10.68 -3.90
CA LEU A 151 3.56 -11.25 -4.58
C LEU A 151 3.38 -11.29 -6.09
N VAL A 152 2.21 -11.71 -6.57
CA VAL A 152 1.88 -11.72 -8.01
C VAL A 152 1.89 -10.29 -8.56
N CYS A 153 1.30 -9.32 -7.85
CA CYS A 153 1.33 -7.92 -8.24
C CYS A 153 2.76 -7.37 -8.32
N ALA A 154 3.64 -7.72 -7.38
CA ALA A 154 5.05 -7.32 -7.43
C ALA A 154 5.76 -7.91 -8.64
N ALA A 155 5.56 -9.21 -8.93
CA ALA A 155 6.15 -9.89 -10.08
C ALA A 155 5.62 -9.33 -11.41
N VAL A 156 4.31 -9.11 -11.51
CA VAL A 156 3.66 -8.51 -12.69
C VAL A 156 4.15 -7.08 -12.89
N MET A 157 4.27 -6.27 -11.83
CA MET A 157 4.78 -4.90 -11.94
C MET A 157 6.25 -4.87 -12.38
N TRP A 158 7.08 -5.77 -11.86
CA TRP A 158 8.47 -5.92 -12.31
C TRP A 158 8.53 -6.29 -13.79
N TYR A 159 7.76 -7.29 -14.21
CA TYR A 159 7.72 -7.68 -15.62
C TYR A 159 7.20 -6.53 -16.50
N PHE A 160 6.13 -5.86 -16.09
CA PHE A 160 5.58 -4.72 -16.80
C PHE A 160 6.62 -3.61 -16.98
N LEU A 161 7.24 -3.14 -15.90
CA LEU A 161 8.20 -2.03 -15.92
C LEU A 161 9.45 -2.33 -16.74
N TYR A 162 10.03 -3.53 -16.60
CA TYR A 162 11.35 -3.83 -17.15
C TYR A 162 11.33 -4.68 -18.42
N LYS A 163 10.21 -5.34 -18.76
CA LYS A 163 10.12 -6.24 -19.92
C LYS A 163 9.13 -5.79 -20.99
N THR A 164 8.30 -4.78 -20.74
CA THR A 164 7.32 -4.30 -21.74
C THR A 164 7.70 -2.93 -22.31
N LYS A 165 7.25 -2.65 -23.55
CA LYS A 165 7.43 -1.34 -24.19
C LYS A 165 6.76 -0.22 -23.40
N TRP A 166 5.61 -0.49 -22.79
CA TRP A 166 4.90 0.49 -21.96
C TRP A 166 5.65 0.80 -20.67
N GLY A 167 6.20 -0.21 -19.99
CA GLY A 167 7.03 -0.01 -18.80
C GLY A 167 8.25 0.85 -19.07
N LEU A 168 8.96 0.59 -20.17
CA LEU A 168 10.10 1.42 -20.58
C LEU A 168 9.68 2.87 -20.86
N ARG A 169 8.50 3.10 -21.43
CA ARG A 169 7.95 4.46 -21.60
C ARG A 169 7.67 5.13 -20.25
N VAL A 170 7.12 4.41 -19.26
CA VAL A 170 6.93 4.95 -17.90
C VAL A 170 8.28 5.40 -17.32
N LEU A 171 9.29 4.53 -17.38
CA LEU A 171 10.63 4.85 -16.89
C LEU A 171 11.24 6.06 -17.62
N SER A 172 11.11 6.14 -18.95
CA SER A 172 11.56 7.30 -19.72
C SER A 172 10.86 8.60 -19.31
N VAL A 173 9.56 8.53 -19.02
CA VAL A 173 8.78 9.69 -18.57
C VAL A 173 9.21 10.16 -17.17
N GLY A 174 9.57 9.24 -16.26
CA GLY A 174 10.09 9.58 -14.92
C GLY A 174 11.54 10.10 -14.92
N GLU A 175 12.36 9.71 -15.88
CA GLU A 175 13.76 10.17 -15.98
C GLU A 175 13.90 11.45 -16.81
N HIS A 176 13.28 11.49 -18.00
CA HIS A 176 13.45 12.56 -18.98
C HIS A 176 12.14 12.82 -19.76
N PRO A 177 11.12 13.46 -19.14
CA PRO A 177 9.80 13.64 -19.76
C PRO A 177 9.83 14.47 -21.05
N ALA A 178 10.69 15.49 -21.14
CA ALA A 178 10.86 16.28 -22.36
C ALA A 178 11.35 15.42 -23.54
N ALA A 179 12.33 14.53 -23.32
CA ALA A 179 12.83 13.62 -24.34
C ALA A 179 11.80 12.53 -24.72
N ALA A 180 10.96 12.11 -23.77
CA ALA A 180 9.89 11.16 -24.05
C ALA A 180 8.82 11.80 -24.97
N ASP A 181 8.46 13.07 -24.76
CA ASP A 181 7.47 13.78 -25.58
C ASP A 181 7.95 14.02 -27.02
N THR A 182 9.25 14.32 -27.23
CA THR A 182 9.80 14.45 -28.60
C THR A 182 9.75 13.17 -29.41
N LEU A 183 9.73 12.01 -28.74
CA LEU A 183 9.57 10.68 -29.35
C LEU A 183 8.09 10.26 -29.46
N GLY A 184 7.14 11.17 -29.21
CA GLY A 184 5.70 10.94 -29.38
C GLY A 184 5.01 10.25 -28.20
N ILE A 185 5.66 10.11 -27.04
CA ILE A 185 5.04 9.55 -25.84
C ILE A 185 4.23 10.65 -25.16
N ASN A 186 2.92 10.42 -24.98
CA ASN A 186 2.09 11.35 -24.22
C ASN A 186 2.41 11.24 -22.72
N VAL A 187 3.23 12.17 -22.22
CA VAL A 187 3.70 12.25 -20.83
C VAL A 187 2.52 12.37 -19.86
N SER A 188 1.59 13.29 -20.12
CA SER A 188 0.44 13.53 -19.24
C SER A 188 -0.43 12.29 -19.09
N ARG A 189 -0.79 11.63 -20.20
CA ARG A 189 -1.59 10.38 -20.16
C ARG A 189 -0.87 9.27 -19.40
N THR A 190 0.44 9.14 -19.60
CA THR A 190 1.26 8.14 -18.89
C THR A 190 1.24 8.38 -17.38
N ARG A 191 1.47 9.63 -16.95
CA ARG A 191 1.41 10.04 -15.54
C ARG A 191 0.03 9.79 -14.93
N TYR A 192 -1.04 10.17 -15.64
CA TYR A 192 -2.42 9.92 -15.20
C TYR A 192 -2.70 8.44 -14.94
N LEU A 193 -2.33 7.57 -15.89
CA LEU A 193 -2.55 6.13 -15.74
C LEU A 193 -1.75 5.55 -14.57
N CYS A 194 -0.50 5.98 -14.39
CA CYS A 194 0.34 5.50 -13.29
C CYS A 194 -0.20 5.93 -11.92
N VAL A 195 -0.67 7.17 -11.78
CA VAL A 195 -1.31 7.67 -10.55
C VAL A 195 -2.62 6.92 -10.27
N LEU A 196 -3.44 6.64 -11.28
CA LEU A 196 -4.67 5.86 -11.10
C LEU A 196 -4.38 4.44 -10.63
N VAL A 197 -3.41 3.75 -11.26
CA VAL A 197 -2.97 2.41 -10.83
C VAL A 197 -2.42 2.47 -9.40
N SER A 198 -1.71 3.54 -9.05
CA SER A 198 -1.24 3.79 -7.68
C SER A 198 -2.39 3.81 -6.68
N GLY A 199 -3.46 4.54 -6.98
CA GLY A 199 -4.67 4.58 -6.17
C GLY A 199 -5.38 3.24 -6.04
N VAL A 200 -5.48 2.48 -7.12
CA VAL A 200 -6.09 1.14 -7.10
C VAL A 200 -5.30 0.19 -6.18
N LEU A 201 -3.98 0.19 -6.30
CA LEU A 201 -3.11 -0.62 -5.45
C LEU A 201 -3.17 -0.16 -3.99
N ALA A 202 -3.14 1.15 -3.72
CA ALA A 202 -3.36 1.68 -2.38
C ALA A 202 -4.72 1.23 -1.81
N GLY A 203 -5.77 1.25 -2.62
CA GLY A 203 -7.09 0.72 -2.27
C GLY A 203 -7.05 -0.76 -1.85
N PHE A 204 -6.34 -1.61 -2.59
CA PHE A 204 -6.12 -3.02 -2.22
C PHE A 204 -5.30 -3.17 -0.93
N GLY A 205 -4.37 -2.25 -0.65
CA GLY A 205 -3.67 -2.18 0.63
C GLY A 205 -4.63 -1.93 1.80
N GLY A 206 -5.55 -0.98 1.62
CA GLY A 206 -6.63 -0.72 2.57
C GLY A 206 -7.56 -1.92 2.77
N ALA A 207 -7.98 -2.56 1.67
CA ALA A 207 -8.81 -3.76 1.70
C ALA A 207 -8.13 -4.91 2.45
N SER A 208 -6.81 -5.07 2.29
CA SER A 208 -6.06 -6.10 3.00
C SER A 208 -6.10 -5.89 4.51
N MET A 209 -6.05 -4.65 5.01
CA MET A 209 -6.21 -4.37 6.44
C MET A 209 -7.59 -4.78 6.96
N THR A 210 -8.66 -4.43 6.24
CA THR A 210 -10.03 -4.65 6.74
C THR A 210 -10.60 -6.02 6.43
N LEU A 211 -10.20 -6.66 5.33
CA LEU A 211 -10.74 -7.96 4.90
C LEU A 211 -9.83 -9.15 5.21
N ALA A 212 -8.58 -8.92 5.63
CA ALA A 212 -7.68 -10.01 6.05
C ALA A 212 -7.32 -9.93 7.55
N ILE A 213 -7.16 -8.73 8.11
CA ILE A 213 -6.65 -8.57 9.49
C ILE A 213 -7.77 -8.25 10.49
N ILE A 214 -8.54 -7.19 10.26
CA ILE A 214 -9.44 -6.62 11.29
C ILE A 214 -10.90 -7.08 11.11
N SER A 215 -11.29 -7.53 9.91
CA SER A 215 -12.66 -7.93 9.54
C SER A 215 -13.72 -6.82 9.58
N GLN A 216 -13.32 -5.57 9.78
CA GLN A 216 -14.21 -4.40 9.81
C GLN A 216 -13.38 -3.14 9.53
N PHE A 217 -14.06 -2.05 9.15
CA PHE A 217 -13.43 -0.73 9.10
C PHE A 217 -13.47 -0.06 10.49
N THR A 218 -12.34 0.52 10.85
CA THR A 218 -12.19 1.38 12.02
C THR A 218 -11.48 2.67 11.59
N PRO A 219 -11.69 3.81 12.28
CA PRO A 219 -11.01 5.05 11.93
C PRO A 219 -9.48 4.97 12.06
N THR A 220 -8.98 4.00 12.82
CA THR A 220 -7.55 3.74 13.05
C THR A 220 -7.03 2.54 12.25
N ALA A 221 -7.83 1.97 11.33
CA ALA A 221 -7.44 0.82 10.53
C ALA A 221 -6.21 1.13 9.68
N ILE A 222 -6.11 2.35 9.16
CA ILE A 222 -4.95 2.90 8.48
C ILE A 222 -4.47 4.09 9.32
N SER A 223 -3.29 3.95 9.94
CA SER A 223 -2.70 4.95 10.83
C SER A 223 -1.17 4.89 10.75
N GLY A 224 -0.63 5.38 9.64
CA GLY A 224 0.80 5.40 9.34
C GLY A 224 1.23 4.43 8.24
N GLN A 225 0.36 3.49 7.84
CA GLN A 225 0.76 2.39 6.95
C GLN A 225 1.08 2.85 5.53
N GLY A 226 0.37 3.86 5.01
CA GLY A 226 0.67 4.50 3.74
C GLY A 226 1.98 5.30 3.77
N PHE A 227 2.30 5.95 4.89
CA PHE A 227 3.61 6.61 5.06
C PHE A 227 4.76 5.59 5.15
N ILE A 228 4.53 4.46 5.82
CA ILE A 228 5.49 3.34 5.85
C ILE A 228 5.67 2.77 4.43
N ALA A 229 4.58 2.62 3.68
CA ALA A 229 4.64 2.17 2.30
C ALA A 229 5.48 3.11 1.42
N LEU A 230 5.34 4.42 1.58
CA LEU A 230 6.18 5.42 0.91
C LEU A 230 7.67 5.27 1.30
N ALA A 231 7.95 5.08 2.59
CA ALA A 231 9.32 4.81 3.05
C ALA A 231 9.89 3.52 2.43
N ALA A 232 9.06 2.49 2.25
CA ALA A 232 9.45 1.25 1.58
C ALA A 232 9.76 1.45 0.09
N VAL A 233 9.14 2.41 -0.60
CA VAL A 233 9.53 2.79 -1.98
C VAL A 233 10.96 3.31 -2.01
N ILE A 234 11.32 4.19 -1.07
CA ILE A 234 12.63 4.81 -0.96
C ILE A 234 13.70 3.76 -0.61
N PHE A 235 13.43 2.89 0.38
CA PHE A 235 14.34 1.81 0.77
C PHE A 235 14.48 0.77 -0.35
N GLY A 236 13.38 0.53 -1.06
CA GLY A 236 13.31 -0.34 -2.23
C GLY A 236 13.91 0.25 -3.51
N LYS A 237 14.45 1.46 -3.46
CA LYS A 237 15.08 2.18 -4.59
C LYS A 237 14.15 2.25 -5.82
N TRP A 238 12.85 2.47 -5.57
CA TRP A 238 11.81 2.51 -6.60
C TRP A 238 11.76 1.23 -7.46
N THR A 239 12.16 0.07 -6.93
CA THR A 239 12.04 -1.22 -7.62
C THR A 239 10.92 -2.05 -6.98
N PRO A 240 10.11 -2.80 -7.75
CA PRO A 240 9.00 -3.57 -7.18
C PRO A 240 9.46 -4.61 -6.14
N PHE A 241 10.51 -5.37 -6.44
CA PHE A 241 11.06 -6.36 -5.49
C PHE A 241 11.81 -5.72 -4.32
N GLY A 242 12.50 -4.60 -4.52
CA GLY A 242 13.11 -3.85 -3.43
C GLY A 242 12.07 -3.32 -2.46
N ALA A 243 10.98 -2.74 -2.98
CA ALA A 243 9.85 -2.26 -2.17
C ALA A 243 9.17 -3.40 -1.42
N TYR A 244 8.98 -4.55 -2.07
CA TYR A 244 8.46 -5.76 -1.43
C TYR A 244 9.36 -6.22 -0.26
N GLY A 245 10.67 -6.29 -0.47
CA GLY A 245 11.63 -6.64 0.58
C GLY A 245 11.63 -5.67 1.76
N ALA A 246 11.52 -4.37 1.49
CA ALA A 246 11.37 -3.35 2.54
C ALA A 246 10.06 -3.54 3.32
N CYS A 247 8.95 -3.82 2.65
CA CYS A 247 7.66 -4.09 3.30
C CYS A 247 7.70 -5.34 4.19
N LEU A 248 8.39 -6.40 3.76
CA LEU A 248 8.62 -7.59 4.61
C LEU A 248 9.36 -7.24 5.90
N LEU A 249 10.32 -6.32 5.84
CA LEU A 249 11.07 -5.88 7.00
C LEU A 249 10.20 -5.09 7.99
N PHE A 250 9.36 -4.18 7.50
CA PHE A 250 8.38 -3.49 8.34
C PHE A 250 7.33 -4.45 8.92
N GLY A 251 6.83 -5.38 8.12
CA GLY A 251 5.91 -6.43 8.58
C GLY A 251 6.55 -7.33 9.64
N PHE A 252 7.84 -7.65 9.51
CA PHE A 252 8.60 -8.43 10.49
C PHE A 252 8.74 -7.67 11.80
N ALA A 253 9.06 -6.38 11.75
CA ALA A 253 9.15 -5.57 12.95
C ALA A 253 7.80 -5.48 13.69
N GLN A 254 6.71 -5.33 12.94
CA GLN A 254 5.34 -5.37 13.49
C GLN A 254 5.02 -6.74 14.09
N ALA A 255 5.41 -7.83 13.43
CA ALA A 255 5.22 -9.18 13.93
C ALA A 255 6.00 -9.41 15.24
N LEU A 256 7.21 -8.87 15.35
CA LEU A 256 8.01 -8.95 16.56
C LEU A 256 7.34 -8.22 17.73
N THR A 257 6.80 -7.02 17.50
CA THR A 257 6.01 -6.27 18.50
C THR A 257 4.82 -7.09 19.00
N ILE A 258 4.10 -7.78 18.11
CA ILE A 258 2.92 -8.59 18.46
C ILE A 258 3.33 -9.86 19.24
N VAL A 259 4.32 -10.61 18.74
CA VAL A 259 4.75 -11.88 19.35
C VAL A 259 5.42 -11.65 20.71
N LEU A 260 6.25 -10.61 20.84
CA LEU A 260 6.90 -10.28 22.12
C LEU A 260 5.92 -9.66 23.11
N GLY A 261 4.93 -8.88 22.65
CA GLY A 261 3.90 -8.29 23.51
C GLY A 261 2.92 -9.30 24.08
N GLY A 262 2.76 -10.46 23.44
CA GLY A 262 1.94 -11.58 23.93
C GLY A 262 2.72 -12.66 24.69
N GLY A 263 4.01 -12.46 24.97
CA GLY A 263 4.85 -13.44 25.68
C GLY A 263 4.73 -13.35 27.21
N ASP A 264 5.31 -14.34 27.91
CA ASP A 264 5.32 -14.42 29.38
C ASP A 264 6.16 -13.32 30.07
N TYR A 265 6.94 -12.56 29.29
CA TYR A 265 7.78 -11.48 29.78
C TYR A 265 7.05 -10.14 29.67
N ALA A 266 6.91 -9.44 30.81
CA ALA A 266 6.30 -8.11 30.88
C ALA A 266 7.23 -7.02 30.30
N VAL A 267 7.41 -7.02 28.98
CA VAL A 267 8.08 -5.92 28.29
C VAL A 267 7.07 -4.77 28.15
N PRO A 268 7.39 -3.54 28.60
CA PRO A 268 6.52 -2.39 28.42
C PRO A 268 6.14 -2.20 26.95
N SER A 269 4.85 -2.01 26.68
CA SER A 269 4.32 -1.85 25.32
C SER A 269 4.93 -0.65 24.60
N GLN A 270 5.35 0.38 25.33
CA GLN A 270 6.06 1.54 24.80
C GLN A 270 7.42 1.15 24.19
N ILE A 271 8.15 0.22 24.82
CA ILE A 271 9.43 -0.28 24.28
C ILE A 271 9.18 -1.09 23.00
N LEU A 272 8.17 -1.96 23.02
CA LEU A 272 7.79 -2.75 21.86
C LEU A 272 7.28 -1.88 20.69
N ALA A 273 6.63 -0.75 20.99
CA ALA A 273 6.19 0.22 19.99
C ALA A 273 7.36 0.98 19.34
N MET A 274 8.53 1.06 20.00
CA MET A 274 9.73 1.65 19.42
C MET A 274 10.47 0.71 18.46
N LEU A 275 10.25 -0.61 18.55
CA LEU A 275 10.97 -1.62 17.77
C LEU A 275 10.95 -1.38 16.26
N PRO A 276 9.79 -1.10 15.61
CA PRO A 276 9.76 -0.82 14.18
C PRO A 276 10.69 0.32 13.77
N TYR A 277 10.67 1.43 14.51
CA TYR A 277 11.47 2.60 14.21
C TYR A 277 12.97 2.35 14.42
N VAL A 278 13.35 1.71 15.53
CA VAL A 278 14.76 1.37 15.80
C VAL A 278 15.31 0.42 14.74
N LEU A 279 14.53 -0.61 14.39
CA LEU A 279 14.92 -1.57 13.36
C LEU A 279 15.10 -0.88 12.01
N THR A 280 14.23 0.07 11.66
CA THR A 280 14.37 0.83 10.40
C THR A 280 15.61 1.71 10.37
N ILE A 281 16.00 2.33 11.48
CA ILE A 281 17.22 3.14 11.58
C ILE A 281 18.46 2.25 11.37
N ILE A 282 18.50 1.09 12.04
CA ILE A 282 19.60 0.12 11.88
C ILE A 282 19.71 -0.30 10.41
N VAL A 283 18.59 -0.67 9.79
CA VAL A 283 18.58 -1.14 8.40
C VAL A 283 19.01 -0.05 7.44
N LEU A 284 18.57 1.19 7.64
CA LEU A 284 18.99 2.34 6.87
C LEU A 284 20.50 2.55 6.91
N ILE A 285 21.08 2.52 8.11
CA ILE A 285 22.52 2.76 8.32
C ILE A 285 23.35 1.66 7.65
N PHE A 286 22.95 0.40 7.77
CA PHE A 286 23.79 -0.73 7.37
C PHE A 286 23.52 -1.27 5.96
N PHE A 287 22.30 -1.16 5.42
CA PHE A 287 21.89 -1.93 4.22
C PHE A 287 21.39 -1.10 3.04
N VAL A 288 20.82 0.09 3.25
CA VAL A 288 20.15 0.81 2.15
C VAL A 288 21.15 1.52 1.22
N GLY A 289 22.24 2.06 1.77
CA GLY A 289 23.28 2.75 0.98
C GLY A 289 22.72 3.94 0.18
N ARG A 290 23.32 4.26 -0.98
CA ARG A 290 22.82 5.33 -1.85
C ARG A 290 21.49 4.94 -2.51
N SER A 291 20.50 5.82 -2.38
CA SER A 291 19.20 5.75 -3.06
C SER A 291 19.08 6.95 -4.01
N VAL A 292 18.75 6.70 -5.28
CA VAL A 292 18.62 7.74 -6.32
C VAL A 292 17.19 7.69 -6.84
N ALA A 293 16.43 8.76 -6.58
CA ALA A 293 15.08 8.93 -7.08
C ALA A 293 15.09 9.21 -8.60
N PRO A 294 13.98 8.92 -9.32
CA PRO A 294 13.82 9.35 -10.70
C PRO A 294 13.96 10.87 -10.81
N LYS A 295 14.68 11.36 -11.83
CA LYS A 295 15.06 12.79 -11.90
C LYS A 295 13.89 13.76 -12.01
N ALA A 296 12.80 13.34 -12.67
CA ALA A 296 11.61 14.18 -12.85
C ALA A 296 10.54 13.92 -11.79
N ASP A 297 10.86 13.16 -10.73
CA ASP A 297 9.94 12.90 -9.64
C ASP A 297 9.69 14.16 -8.81
N GLY A 298 8.43 14.45 -8.53
CA GLY A 298 8.03 15.69 -7.84
C GLY A 298 7.98 16.93 -8.73
N VAL A 299 8.48 16.87 -9.96
CA VAL A 299 8.57 18.04 -10.86
C VAL A 299 7.37 18.09 -11.82
N PRO A 300 6.54 19.16 -11.76
CA PRO A 300 5.46 19.36 -12.72
C PRO A 300 6.01 19.46 -14.16
N TYR A 301 5.35 18.80 -15.10
CA TYR A 301 5.78 18.79 -16.50
C TYR A 301 5.08 19.87 -17.31
N GLU A 302 5.86 20.70 -18.01
CA GLU A 302 5.35 21.65 -18.99
C GLU A 302 5.80 21.27 -20.40
N LYS A 303 4.83 21.12 -21.31
CA LYS A 303 5.13 20.80 -22.69
C LYS A 303 5.88 21.96 -23.35
N GLY A 304 7.09 21.68 -23.86
CA GLY A 304 7.93 22.66 -24.55
C GLY A 304 8.99 23.35 -23.69
N GLN A 305 9.07 23.10 -22.37
CA GLN A 305 10.24 23.50 -21.59
C GLN A 305 11.45 22.63 -21.97
N ARG A 306 12.58 23.28 -22.24
CA ARG A 306 13.87 22.64 -22.56
C ARG A 306 14.75 22.55 -21.32
#